data_AF-A0A7W9IKX3-F1
#
_entry.id   AF-A0A7W9IKX3-F1
#
_cell.length_a   1.000
_cell.length_b   1.000
_cell.length_c   1.000
_cell.angle_alpha   90.00
_cell.angle_beta   90.00
_cell.angle_gamma   90.00
#
_symmetry.space_group_name_H-M   'P 1'
#
loop_
_entity.id
_entity.type
_entity.pdbx_description
1 polymer ?
#
loop_
_entity_poly.entity_id
_entity_poly.type
_entity_poly.pdbx_seq_one_letter_code
_entity_poly.pdbx_strand_id
1 'polypeptide(L)' 'MMSEESGVWEIRLGVYATRQQAEDVKERIIELLCPDPHHAPSCPVPWSVSMFHRLDPGEQDAYAALAEQARIESRTRP' A
#
# COMPACT_ATOMS: atom_id res chain seq x y z
N MET A 1 -6.42 32.78 6.00
CA MET A 1 -5.93 31.42 5.70
C MET A 1 -7.06 30.48 6.07
N MET A 2 -7.62 29.76 5.11
CA MET A 2 -8.59 28.70 5.43
C MET A 2 -7.78 27.59 6.10
N SER A 3 -8.05 27.32 7.38
CA SER A 3 -7.49 26.15 8.05
C SER A 3 -8.06 24.93 7.34
N GLU A 4 -7.21 24.13 6.70
CA GLU A 4 -7.63 22.85 6.13
C GLU A 4 -8.10 21.96 7.28
N GLU A 5 -9.38 21.58 7.29
CA GLU A 5 -9.91 20.62 8.25
C GLU A 5 -9.27 19.24 7.99
N SER A 6 -8.85 18.57 9.06
CA SER A 6 -8.31 17.22 8.96
C SER A 6 -9.42 16.24 8.55
N GLY A 7 -9.15 15.43 7.53
CA GLY A 7 -10.03 14.37 7.04
C GLY A 7 -9.32 13.02 7.00
N VAL A 8 -10.09 11.95 6.78
CA VAL A 8 -9.53 10.61 6.49
C VAL A 8 -9.20 10.55 5.00
N TRP A 9 -7.95 10.25 4.68
CA TRP A 9 -7.46 10.12 3.31
C TRP A 9 -6.88 8.73 3.11
N GLU A 10 -7.21 8.08 2.00
CA GLU A 10 -6.69 6.75 1.66
C GLU A 10 -5.53 6.87 0.67
N ILE A 11 -4.39 6.28 1.03
CA ILE A 11 -3.25 6.09 0.14
C ILE A 11 -3.24 4.63 -0.29
N ARG A 12 -3.30 4.39 -1.61
CA ARG A 12 -3.36 3.04 -2.16
C ARG A 12 -2.08 2.68 -2.90
N LEU A 13 -1.58 1.48 -2.64
CA LEU A 13 -0.39 0.93 -3.28
C LEU A 13 -0.76 -0.39 -3.97
N GLY A 14 -0.59 -0.45 -5.30
CA GLY A 14 -0.71 -1.68 -6.06
C GLY A 14 0.57 -2.50 -5.96
N VAL A 15 0.44 -3.79 -5.66
CA VAL A 15 1.57 -4.72 -5.62
C VAL A 15 1.24 -5.94 -6.48
N TYR A 16 2.07 -6.26 -7.47
CA TYR A 16 1.97 -7.50 -8.23
C TYR A 16 2.80 -8.57 -7.55
N ALA A 17 2.18 -9.33 -6.65
CA ALA A 17 2.86 -10.36 -5.88
C ALA A 17 1.89 -11.45 -5.42
N THR A 18 2.42 -12.53 -4.85
CA THR A 18 1.61 -13.47 -4.08
C THR A 18 1.05 -12.77 -2.83
N ARG A 19 -0.01 -13.32 -2.24
CA ARG A 19 -0.60 -12.78 -1.00
C ARG A 19 0.43 -12.63 0.11
N GLN A 20 1.28 -13.65 0.33
CA GLN A 20 2.31 -13.61 1.37
C GLN A 20 3.31 -12.48 1.12
N GLN A 21 3.77 -12.33 -0.12
CA GLN A 21 4.70 -11.25 -0.47
C GLN A 21 4.06 -9.86 -0.27
N ALA A 22 2.77 -9.70 -0.54
CA ALA A 22 2.05 -8.45 -0.29
C ALA A 22 1.96 -8.14 1.23
N GLU A 23 1.70 -9.16 2.06
CA GLU A 23 1.74 -9.02 3.52
C GLU A 23 3.14 -8.62 4.00
N ASP A 24 4.20 -9.25 3.48
CA ASP A 24 5.58 -8.90 3.84
C ASP A 24 5.92 -7.44 3.45
N VAL A 25 5.40 -6.94 2.33
CA VAL A 25 5.53 -5.53 1.93
C VAL A 25 4.78 -4.63 2.90
N LYS A 26 3.57 -5.01 3.30
CA LYS A 26 2.76 -4.27 4.28
C LYS A 26 3.48 -4.14 5.63
N GLU A 27 4.05 -5.21 6.16
CA GLU A 27 4.83 -5.16 7.42
C GLU A 27 6.06 -4.26 7.30
N ARG A 28 6.79 -4.31 6.17
CA ARG A 28 7.90 -3.38 5.92
C ARG A 28 7.45 -1.92 5.87
N ILE A 29 6.28 -1.63 5.30
CA ILE A 29 5.72 -0.26 5.29
C ILE A 29 5.38 0.19 6.72
N ILE A 30 4.84 -0.71 7.55
CA ILE A 30 4.57 -0.42 8.96
C ILE A 30 5.85 -0.01 9.68
N GLU A 31 6.94 -0.77 9.49
CA GLU A 31 8.25 -0.47 10.07
C GLU A 31 8.86 0.84 9.55
N LEU A 32 8.63 1.19 8.28
CA LEU A 32 9.10 2.47 7.72
C LEU A 32 8.38 3.68 8.31
N LEU A 33 7.06 3.58 8.50
CA LEU A 33 6.23 4.67 9.03
C LEU A 33 6.31 4.79 10.56
N CYS A 34 6.62 3.68 11.24
CA CYS A 34 6.85 3.60 12.67
C CYS A 34 8.12 2.77 12.94
N PRO A 35 9.31 3.40 12.90
CA PRO A 35 10.58 2.69 13.09
C PRO A 35 10.80 2.21 14.53
N ASP A 36 10.04 2.73 15.50
CA ASP A 36 10.03 2.25 16.88
C ASP A 36 8.62 1.75 17.25
N PRO A 37 8.34 0.44 17.15
CA PRO A 37 7.03 -0.10 17.48
C PRO A 37 6.68 0.03 18.98
N HIS A 38 7.63 0.41 19.82
CA HIS A 38 7.46 0.60 21.27
C HIS A 38 7.31 2.06 21.67
N HIS A 39 7.31 3.02 20.73
CA HIS A 39 7.09 4.41 21.08
C HIS A 39 5.70 4.60 21.70
N ALA A 40 5.63 5.44 22.74
CA ALA A 40 4.37 5.73 23.41
C ALA A 40 3.44 6.51 22.45
N PRO A 41 2.17 6.11 22.30
CA PRO A 41 1.18 6.88 21.54
C PRO A 41 1.07 8.33 22.04
N SER A 42 0.73 9.30 21.18
CA SER A 42 0.25 9.20 19.78
C SER A 42 1.31 9.55 18.73
N CYS A 43 1.30 8.88 17.57
CA CYS A 43 2.08 9.29 16.39
C CYS A 43 1.72 10.74 15.97
N PRO A 44 2.66 11.53 15.41
CA PRO A 44 2.38 12.89 14.94
C PRO A 44 1.27 12.99 13.88
N VAL A 45 1.14 11.96 13.04
CA VAL A 45 0.00 11.75 12.13
C VAL A 45 -0.56 10.36 12.42
N PRO A 46 -1.76 10.21 12.99
CA PRO A 46 -2.37 8.91 13.22
C PRO A 46 -2.66 8.19 11.90
N TRP A 47 -2.33 6.91 11.81
CA TRP A 47 -2.54 6.11 10.61
C TRP A 47 -2.88 4.66 10.95
N SER A 48 -3.47 3.98 9.97
CA SER A 48 -3.64 2.52 9.97
C SER A 48 -3.41 2.01 8.55
N VAL A 49 -3.05 0.74 8.41
CA VAL A 49 -2.88 0.10 7.11
C VAL A 49 -3.77 -1.12 7.02
N SER A 50 -4.43 -1.27 5.87
CA SER A 50 -5.30 -2.40 5.55
C SER A 50 -4.89 -2.99 4.20
N MET A 51 -4.93 -4.31 4.07
CA MET A 51 -4.73 -4.99 2.80
C MET A 51 -6.08 -5.25 2.14
N PHE A 52 -6.29 -4.70 0.96
CA PHE A 52 -7.47 -4.97 0.15
C PHE A 52 -7.16 -6.03 -0.90
N HIS A 53 -7.96 -7.10 -0.97
CA HIS A 53 -7.91 -7.99 -2.12
C HIS A 53 -8.63 -7.32 -3.29
N ARG A 54 -8.02 -7.36 -4.48
CA ARG A 54 -8.61 -6.84 -5.73
C ARG A 54 -9.82 -7.68 -6.13
N LEU A 55 -10.98 -7.46 -5.49
CA LEU A 55 -12.28 -8.01 -5.88
C LEU A 55 -13.29 -6.91 -6.20
N ASP A 56 -12.97 -5.62 -5.99
CA ASP A 56 -13.92 -4.56 -6.28
C ASP A 56 -13.98 -4.31 -7.80
N PRO A 57 -15.13 -4.55 -8.48
CA PRO A 57 -15.22 -4.49 -9.92
C PRO A 57 -14.92 -3.11 -10.53
N GLY A 58 -15.07 -2.03 -9.74
CA GLY A 58 -14.80 -0.65 -10.16
C GLY A 58 -13.31 -0.29 -10.26
N GLU A 59 -12.42 -1.13 -9.74
CA GLU A 59 -10.99 -0.83 -9.60
C GLU A 59 -10.09 -1.70 -10.49
N GLN A 60 -10.72 -2.46 -11.40
CA GLN A 60 -10.03 -3.43 -12.25
C GLN A 60 -8.93 -2.80 -13.12
N ASP A 61 -9.00 -1.48 -13.38
CA ASP A 61 -8.05 -0.76 -14.23
C ASP A 61 -6.96 0.02 -13.47
N ALA A 62 -7.13 0.31 -12.18
CA ALA A 62 -6.23 1.23 -11.44
C ALA A 62 -4.75 0.77 -11.43
N TYR A 63 -4.51 -0.53 -11.56
CA TYR A 63 -3.18 -1.13 -11.58
C TYR A 63 -2.93 -2.00 -12.82
N ALA A 64 -3.61 -1.74 -13.94
CA ALA A 64 -3.43 -2.49 -15.18
C ALA A 64 -1.98 -2.38 -15.70
N ALA A 65 -1.40 -1.17 -15.67
CA ALA A 65 -0.02 -0.93 -16.09
C ALA A 65 1.01 -1.71 -15.24
N LEU A 66 0.79 -1.81 -13.93
CA LEU A 66 1.63 -2.61 -13.03
C LEU A 66 1.60 -4.10 -13.40
N ALA A 67 0.41 -4.64 -13.66
CA ALA A 67 0.27 -6.03 -14.08
C ALA A 67 0.93 -6.29 -15.44
N GLU A 68 0.86 -5.32 -16.36
CA GLU A 68 1.51 -5.44 -17.66
C GLU A 68 3.03 -5.40 -17.57
N GLN A 69 3.58 -4.47 -16.78
CA GLN A 69 5.03 -4.41 -16.54
C GLN A 69 5.55 -5.75 -15.99
N ALA A 70 4.86 -6.32 -14.99
CA ALA A 70 5.25 -7.61 -14.42
C ALA A 70 5.25 -8.75 -15.46
N ARG A 71 4.28 -8.75 -16.38
CA ARG A 71 4.24 -9.73 -17.49
C ARG A 71 5.43 -9.56 -18.42
N ILE A 72 5.75 -8.33 -18.82
CA ILE A 72 6.90 -8.04 -19.70
C ILE A 72 8.19 -8.54 -19.03
N GLU A 73 8.42 -8.17 -17.77
CA GLU A 73 9.63 -8.53 -17.04
C GLU A 73 9.79 -10.04 -16.84
N SER A 74 8.66 -10.74 -16.60
CA SER A 74 8.65 -12.21 -16.45
C SER A 74 9.05 -12.95 -17.74
N ARG A 75 8.80 -12.37 -18.92
CA ARG A 75 9.15 -12.96 -20.22
C ARG A 75 10.61 -12.71 -20.61
N THR A 76 11.20 -11.65 -20.09
CA THR A 76 12.60 -11.27 -20.35
C THR A 76 13.60 -11.88 -19.36
N ARG A 77 13.12 -12.54 -18.29
CA ARG A 77 13.99 -13.27 -17.36
C ARG A 77 14.34 -14.64 -17.97
N PRO A 78 15.63 -14.97 -18.17
CA PRO A 78 16.06 -16.27 -18.71
C PRO A 78 15.72 -17.44 -17.78
#